data_AF-A0A6L7GCS9-F1
#
_entry.id   AF-A0A6L7GCS9-F1
#
_cell.length_a   1.000
_cell.length_b   1.000
_cell.length_c   1.000
_cell.angle_alpha   90.00
_cell.angle_beta   90.00
_cell.angle_gamma   90.00
#
_symmetry.space_group_name_H-M   'P 1'
#
loop_
_entity.id
_entity.type
_entity.pdbx_description
1 polymer ?
#
loop_
_entity_poly.entity_id
_entity_poly.type
_entity_poly.pdbx_seq_one_letter_code
_entity_poly.pdbx_strand_id
1 'polypeptide(L)'
;MIQVYEGPAIRALFGQMVRDFGGVEAAAALLGCSKGTISKQCNDQMPIPTRHWAAMEDELGRWPITDMLADRRAGRGAKGILQERAAQVIAENGDVANAIFRLLGGGAVDLAVKELREAISASQDLLALLETEGRKDA
;
A
#
# COMPACT_ATOMS: atom_id res chain seq x y z
N MET A 1 0.39 -13.11 -14.11
CA MET A 1 -0.62 -13.00 -13.03
C MET A 1 0.12 -13.29 -11.73
N ILE A 2 0.40 -12.28 -10.89
CA ILE A 2 1.20 -12.49 -9.68
C ILE A 2 0.31 -13.20 -8.65
N GLN A 3 0.69 -14.40 -8.22
CA GLN A 3 0.06 -15.11 -7.10
C GLN A 3 0.38 -14.38 -5.80
N VAL A 4 -0.35 -13.28 -5.56
CA VAL A 4 -0.17 -12.38 -4.41
C VAL A 4 -0.45 -13.09 -3.07
N TYR A 5 -1.21 -14.19 -3.11
CA TYR A 5 -1.62 -14.97 -1.93
C TYR A 5 -0.58 -16.01 -1.47
N GLU A 6 0.54 -16.15 -2.19
CA GLU A 6 1.61 -17.12 -1.88
C GLU A 6 2.89 -16.43 -1.37
N GLY A 7 2.81 -15.15 -1.00
CA GLY A 7 3.97 -14.40 -0.55
C GLY A 7 4.53 -14.88 0.80
N PRO A 8 5.86 -14.76 1.02
CA PRO A 8 6.51 -15.09 2.30
C PRO A 8 5.86 -14.42 3.53
N ALA A 9 5.27 -13.24 3.37
CA ALA A 9 4.61 -12.49 4.43
C ALA A 9 3.33 -13.17 4.95
N ILE A 10 2.42 -13.61 4.06
CA ILE A 10 1.19 -14.32 4.45
C ILE A 10 1.56 -15.59 5.21
N ARG A 11 2.58 -16.31 4.73
CA ARG A 11 3.06 -17.53 5.36
C ARG A 11 3.66 -17.28 6.74
N ALA A 12 4.45 -16.22 6.91
CA ALA A 12 5.01 -15.85 8.20
C ALA A 12 3.90 -15.49 9.21
N LEU A 13 2.92 -14.68 8.79
CA LEU A 13 1.77 -14.29 9.62
C LEU A 13 0.90 -15.49 9.97
N PHE A 14 0.58 -16.35 8.99
CA PHE A 14 -0.16 -17.59 9.23
C PHE A 14 0.59 -18.53 10.19
N GLY A 15 1.91 -18.70 10.00
CA GLY A 15 2.73 -19.51 10.91
C GLY A 15 2.77 -18.94 12.33
N GLN A 16 2.75 -17.62 12.48
CA GLN A 16 2.62 -16.96 13.78
C GLN A 16 1.25 -17.23 14.41
N MET A 17 0.16 -17.08 13.65
CA MET A 17 -1.18 -17.41 14.12
C MET A 17 -1.31 -18.88 14.54
N VAL A 18 -0.74 -19.81 13.79
CA VAL A 18 -0.70 -21.24 14.16
C VAL A 18 0.02 -21.43 15.50
N ARG A 19 1.15 -20.76 15.73
CA ARG A 19 1.86 -20.83 17.03
C ARG A 19 1.02 -20.25 18.16
N ASP A 20 0.43 -19.08 17.95
CA ASP A 20 -0.34 -18.36 18.96
C ASP A 20 -1.64 -19.07 19.34
N PHE A 21 -2.24 -19.82 18.41
CA PHE A 21 -3.43 -20.63 18.67
C PHE A 21 -3.15 -21.93 19.45
N GLY A 22 -1.87 -22.33 19.59
CA GLY A 22 -1.49 -23.57 20.29
C GLY A 22 -0.76 -24.59 19.43
N GLY A 23 -0.34 -24.23 18.22
CA GLY A 23 0.48 -25.03 17.33
C GLY A 23 -0.29 -25.80 16.26
N VAL A 24 0.43 -26.63 15.51
CA VAL A 24 -0.04 -27.28 14.27
C VAL A 24 -1.25 -28.19 14.52
N GLU A 25 -1.28 -28.91 15.65
CA GLU A 25 -2.39 -29.85 15.94
C GLU A 25 -3.69 -29.11 16.30
N ALA A 26 -3.59 -28.07 17.13
CA ALA A 26 -4.74 -27.22 17.45
C ALA A 26 -5.30 -26.56 16.19
N ALA A 27 -4.44 -25.94 15.37
CA ALA A 27 -4.85 -25.32 14.12
C ALA A 27 -5.46 -26.32 13.12
N ALA A 28 -4.92 -27.55 13.05
CA ALA A 28 -5.47 -28.60 12.19
C ALA A 28 -6.88 -29.02 12.65
N ALA A 29 -7.11 -29.12 13.96
CA ALA A 29 -8.41 -29.41 14.54
C ALA A 29 -9.43 -28.29 14.26
N LEU A 30 -9.04 -27.03 14.46
CA LEU A 30 -9.88 -25.87 14.15
C LEU A 30 -10.29 -25.84 12.66
N LEU A 31 -9.32 -26.05 11.77
CA LEU A 31 -9.51 -25.93 10.32
C LEU A 31 -10.06 -27.20 9.66
N GLY A 32 -10.33 -28.25 10.45
CA GLY A 32 -10.88 -29.51 9.95
C GLY A 32 -9.99 -30.20 8.90
N CYS A 33 -8.67 -30.16 9.08
CA CYS A 33 -7.72 -30.74 8.13
C CYS A 33 -6.61 -31.54 8.83
N SER A 34 -5.72 -32.18 8.05
CA SER A 34 -4.63 -32.97 8.62
C SER A 34 -3.52 -32.08 9.18
N LYS A 35 -2.84 -32.53 10.25
CA LYS A 35 -1.59 -31.91 10.75
C LYS A 35 -0.58 -31.69 9.62
N GLY A 36 -0.44 -32.67 8.72
CA GLY A 36 0.44 -32.58 7.56
C GLY A 36 0.08 -31.44 6.61
N THR A 37 -1.21 -31.11 6.47
CA THR A 37 -1.68 -29.96 5.67
C THR A 37 -1.17 -28.66 6.27
N ILE A 38 -1.37 -28.43 7.57
CA ILE A 38 -0.89 -27.22 8.25
C ILE A 38 0.63 -27.13 8.23
N SER A 39 1.35 -28.23 8.46
CA SER A 39 2.82 -28.23 8.37
C SER A 39 3.32 -27.86 6.97
N LYS A 40 2.72 -28.40 5.90
CA LYS A 40 3.07 -28.04 4.51
C LYS A 40 2.76 -26.58 4.20
N GLN A 41 1.66 -26.07 4.72
CA GLN A 41 1.27 -24.66 4.62
C GLN A 41 2.21 -23.73 5.38
N CYS A 42 2.78 -24.13 6.51
CA CYS A 42 3.77 -23.31 7.21
C CYS A 42 5.15 -23.33 6.53
N ASN A 43 5.49 -24.42 5.83
CA ASN A 43 6.84 -24.69 5.30
C ASN A 43 6.98 -24.52 3.78
N ASP A 44 6.11 -23.73 3.13
CA ASP A 44 6.18 -23.40 1.70
C ASP A 44 6.01 -24.60 0.74
N GLN A 45 5.52 -25.72 1.25
CA GLN A 45 5.24 -26.92 0.45
C GLN A 45 3.79 -26.95 -0.07
N MET A 46 2.95 -26.00 0.37
CA MET A 46 1.56 -25.88 -0.05
C MET A 46 1.06 -24.43 0.06
N PRO A 47 0.21 -23.96 -0.86
CA PRO A 47 -0.48 -22.68 -0.74
C PRO A 47 -1.42 -22.66 0.48
N ILE A 48 -1.57 -21.47 1.07
CA ILE A 48 -2.50 -21.23 2.18
C ILE A 48 -3.79 -20.65 1.59
N PRO A 49 -4.90 -21.40 1.60
CA PRO A 49 -6.16 -20.89 1.06
C PRO A 49 -6.74 -19.81 1.98
N THR A 50 -7.45 -18.85 1.39
CA THR A 50 -8.11 -17.74 2.12
C THR A 50 -8.89 -18.18 3.33
N ARG A 51 -9.70 -19.24 3.19
CA ARG A 51 -10.50 -19.81 4.28
C ARG A 51 -9.68 -20.26 5.49
N HIS A 52 -8.41 -20.64 5.33
CA HIS A 52 -7.59 -21.10 6.46
C HIS A 52 -7.08 -19.93 7.28
N TRP A 53 -6.48 -18.93 6.63
CA TRP A 53 -5.98 -17.79 7.38
C TRP A 53 -7.11 -16.91 7.91
N ALA A 54 -8.22 -16.76 7.18
CA ALA A 54 -9.38 -16.00 7.66
C ALA A 54 -10.01 -16.62 8.91
N ALA A 55 -10.22 -17.94 8.93
CA ALA A 55 -10.75 -18.62 10.11
C ALA A 55 -9.82 -18.52 11.33
N MET A 56 -8.50 -18.50 11.11
CA MET A 56 -7.54 -18.28 12.20
C MET A 56 -7.60 -16.83 12.74
N GLU A 57 -7.77 -15.83 11.86
CA GLU A 57 -7.96 -14.43 12.26
C GLU A 57 -9.22 -14.26 13.11
N ASP A 58 -10.32 -14.86 12.68
CA ASP A 58 -11.60 -14.83 13.38
C ASP A 58 -11.50 -15.47 14.77
N GLU A 59 -10.88 -16.65 14.86
CA GLU A 59 -10.72 -17.38 16.13
C GLU A 59 -9.78 -16.66 17.11
N LEU A 60 -8.71 -16.03 16.61
CA LEU A 60 -7.77 -15.29 17.43
C LEU A 60 -8.23 -13.86 17.77
N GLY A 61 -9.31 -13.38 17.14
CA GLY A 61 -9.83 -12.03 17.33
C GLY A 61 -8.87 -10.92 16.88
N ARG A 62 -8.02 -11.20 15.88
CA ARG A 62 -7.06 -10.24 15.31
C ARG A 62 -6.83 -10.54 13.83
N TRP A 63 -6.55 -9.49 13.04
CA TRP A 63 -6.63 -9.53 11.59
C TRP A 63 -5.32 -9.18 10.86
N PRO A 64 -4.15 -9.73 11.25
CA PRO A 64 -2.86 -9.26 10.72
C PRO A 64 -2.67 -9.42 9.20
N ILE A 65 -3.21 -10.45 8.57
CA ILE A 65 -3.15 -10.63 7.11
C ILE A 65 -4.15 -9.69 6.45
N THR A 66 -5.36 -9.58 6.99
CA THR A 66 -6.38 -8.66 6.47
C THR A 66 -5.92 -7.19 6.58
N ASP A 67 -5.33 -6.80 7.71
CA ASP A 67 -4.73 -5.48 7.93
C ASP A 67 -3.60 -5.22 6.93
N MET A 68 -2.68 -6.17 6.75
CA MET A 68 -1.62 -6.06 5.74
C MET A 68 -2.19 -5.91 4.32
N LEU A 69 -3.26 -6.63 3.98
CA LEU A 69 -3.92 -6.51 2.68
C LEU A 69 -4.64 -5.16 2.53
N ALA A 70 -5.27 -4.68 3.60
CA ALA A 70 -5.90 -3.36 3.67
C ALA A 70 -4.86 -2.25 3.53
N ASP A 71 -3.73 -2.33 4.24
CA ASP A 71 -2.59 -1.42 4.15
C ASP A 71 -1.94 -1.47 2.77
N ARG A 72 -1.82 -2.65 2.17
CA ARG A 72 -1.34 -2.77 0.79
C ARG A 72 -2.27 -2.07 -0.19
N ARG A 73 -3.59 -2.14 0.04
CA ARG A 73 -4.59 -1.42 -0.75
C ARG A 73 -4.54 0.08 -0.47
N ALA A 74 -4.37 0.49 0.79
CA ALA A 74 -4.33 1.89 1.24
C ALA A 74 -3.02 2.60 0.84
N GLY A 75 -1.89 1.91 0.88
CA GLY A 75 -0.59 2.36 0.41
C GLY A 75 -0.50 2.49 -1.12
N ARG A 76 -1.42 1.84 -1.86
CA ARG A 76 -1.71 2.14 -3.27
C ARG A 76 -2.94 3.02 -3.46
N GLY A 77 -3.57 3.47 -2.37
CA GLY A 77 -4.79 4.28 -2.35
C GLY A 77 -4.50 5.77 -2.09
N ALA A 78 -5.50 6.49 -1.57
CA ALA A 78 -5.51 7.93 -1.26
C ALA A 78 -4.16 8.50 -0.77
N LYS A 79 -3.54 7.87 0.22
CA LYS A 79 -2.26 8.34 0.80
C LYS A 79 -1.08 8.23 -0.17
N GLY A 80 -1.03 7.17 -0.99
CA GLY A 80 0.00 7.01 -2.02
C GLY A 80 -0.18 8.02 -3.16
N ILE A 81 -1.43 8.22 -3.59
CA ILE A 81 -1.78 9.22 -4.62
C ILE A 81 -1.49 10.64 -4.11
N LEU A 82 -1.83 10.94 -2.85
CA LEU A 82 -1.52 12.22 -2.20
C LEU A 82 -0.02 12.46 -2.12
N GLN A 83 0.76 11.46 -1.69
CA GLN A 83 2.21 11.58 -1.60
C GLN A 83 2.85 11.79 -2.98
N GLU A 84 2.37 11.08 -4.01
CA GLU A 84 2.83 11.25 -5.40
C GLU A 84 2.51 12.66 -5.93
N ARG A 85 1.27 13.14 -5.74
CA ARG A 85 0.85 14.48 -6.19
C ARG A 85 1.56 15.59 -5.42
N ALA A 86 1.78 15.44 -4.11
CA ALA A 86 2.57 16.36 -3.32
C ALA A 86 4.04 16.41 -3.77
N ALA A 87 4.65 15.24 -4.05
CA ALA A 87 6.01 15.17 -4.57
C ALA A 87 6.14 15.86 -5.95
N GLN A 88 5.15 15.69 -6.84
CA GLN A 88 5.12 16.38 -8.13
C GLN A 88 5.10 17.90 -7.93
N VAL A 89 4.20 18.43 -7.10
CA VAL A 89 4.12 19.87 -6.82
C VAL A 89 5.44 20.42 -6.29
N ILE A 90 6.13 19.68 -5.42
CA ILE A 90 7.44 20.09 -4.89
C ILE A 90 8.49 20.15 -6.00
N ALA A 91 8.54 19.14 -6.87
CA ALA A 91 9.48 19.08 -7.99
C ALA A 91 9.28 20.27 -8.95
N GLU A 92 8.04 20.46 -9.43
CA GLU A 92 7.71 21.52 -10.41
C GLU A 92 7.98 22.93 -9.85
N ASN A 93 7.70 23.17 -8.56
CA ASN A 93 8.04 24.45 -7.93
C ASN A 93 9.56 24.67 -7.82
N GLY A 94 10.35 23.60 -7.68
CA GLY A 94 11.81 23.66 -7.75
C GLY A 94 12.31 24.10 -9.13
N ASP A 95 11.69 23.59 -10.18
CA ASP A 95 12.03 23.94 -11.57
C ASP A 95 11.62 25.38 -11.93
N VAL A 96 10.49 25.86 -11.39
CA VAL A 96 10.09 27.27 -11.48
C VAL A 96 11.16 28.19 -10.92
N ALA A 97 11.71 27.90 -9.73
CA ALA A 97 12.73 28.74 -9.12
C ALA A 97 13.97 28.88 -10.03
N ASN A 98 14.42 27.79 -10.64
CA ASN A 98 15.53 27.80 -11.60
C ASN A 98 15.19 28.62 -12.85
N ALA A 99 14.00 28.42 -13.41
CA ALA A 99 13.55 29.14 -14.60
C ALA A 99 13.44 30.66 -14.38
N ILE A 100 12.97 31.10 -13.21
CA ILE A 100 12.94 32.52 -12.84
C ILE A 100 14.35 33.11 -12.74
N PHE A 101 15.31 32.41 -12.13
CA PHE A 101 16.69 32.89 -12.10
C PHE A 101 17.27 33.05 -13.51
N ARG A 102 16.98 32.12 -14.43
CA ARG A 102 17.40 32.22 -15.83
C ARG A 102 16.70 33.35 -16.58
N LEU A 103 15.42 33.60 -16.29
CA LEU A 103 14.69 34.74 -16.82
C LEU A 103 15.35 36.06 -16.39
N LEU A 104 15.66 36.21 -15.10
CA LEU A 104 16.29 37.41 -14.56
C LEU A 104 17.73 37.61 -15.06
N GLY A 105 18.48 36.52 -15.25
CA GLY A 105 19.87 36.57 -15.69
C GLY A 105 20.08 36.68 -17.21
N GLY A 106 19.11 36.26 -18.03
CA GLY A 106 19.31 36.13 -19.47
C GLY A 106 18.05 36.20 -20.34
N GLY A 107 16.89 36.58 -19.79
CA GLY A 107 15.67 36.80 -20.58
C GLY A 107 14.99 35.53 -21.10
N ALA A 108 15.20 34.37 -20.46
CA ALA A 108 14.61 33.09 -20.85
C ALA A 108 13.10 32.98 -20.56
N VAL A 109 12.29 33.80 -21.23
CA VAL A 109 10.83 33.92 -21.02
C VAL A 109 10.11 32.60 -21.29
N ASP A 110 10.42 31.91 -22.39
CA ASP A 110 9.71 30.68 -22.78
C ASP A 110 9.90 29.55 -21.76
N LEU A 111 11.10 29.43 -21.20
CA LEU A 111 11.40 28.48 -20.13
C LEU A 111 10.60 28.82 -18.87
N ALA A 112 10.60 30.09 -18.46
CA ALA A 112 9.82 30.52 -17.30
C ALA A 112 8.32 30.26 -17.48
N VAL A 113 7.76 30.53 -18.67
CA VAL A 113 6.35 30.25 -18.98
C VAL A 113 6.04 28.76 -18.93
N LYS A 114 6.93 27.90 -19.45
CA LYS A 114 6.76 26.44 -19.40
C LYS A 114 6.71 25.93 -17.95
N GLU A 115 7.77 26.19 -17.17
CA GLU A 115 7.86 25.64 -15.81
C GLU A 115 6.75 26.20 -14.90
N LEU A 116 6.37 27.48 -15.06
CA LEU A 116 5.23 28.06 -14.33
C LEU A 116 3.91 27.35 -14.67
N ARG A 117 3.68 26.98 -15.93
CA ARG A 117 2.46 26.25 -16.32
C ARG A 117 2.43 24.84 -15.74
N GLU A 118 3.56 24.15 -15.75
CA GLU A 118 3.69 22.80 -15.19
C GLU A 118 3.44 22.81 -13.67
N ALA A 119 4.01 23.79 -12.94
CA ALA A 119 3.76 23.97 -11.51
C ALA A 119 2.30 24.34 -11.18
N ILE A 120 1.66 25.20 -11.98
CA ILE A 120 0.24 25.53 -11.82
C ILE A 120 -0.62 24.28 -12.03
N SER A 121 -0.36 23.51 -13.08
CA SER A 121 -1.10 22.27 -13.37
C SER A 121 -0.97 21.27 -12.22
N ALA A 122 0.25 21.01 -11.75
CA ALA A 122 0.46 20.09 -10.63
C ALA A 122 -0.24 20.56 -9.35
N SER A 123 -0.23 21.87 -9.08
CA SER A 123 -0.90 22.45 -7.91
C SER A 123 -2.42 22.34 -8.01
N GLN A 124 -2.99 22.52 -9.20
CA GLN A 124 -4.42 22.33 -9.45
C GLN A 124 -4.84 20.87 -9.25
N ASP A 125 -4.03 19.91 -9.72
CA ASP A 125 -4.30 18.49 -9.53
C ASP A 125 -4.28 18.08 -8.05
N LEU A 126 -3.31 18.59 -7.28
CA LEU A 126 -3.25 18.34 -5.83
C LEU A 126 -4.43 19.00 -5.09
N LEU A 127 -4.79 20.22 -5.45
CA LEU A 127 -5.93 20.92 -4.85
C LEU A 127 -7.23 20.15 -5.10
N ALA A 128 -7.48 19.70 -6.33
CA ALA A 128 -8.65 18.90 -6.66
C ALA A 128 -8.72 17.60 -5.85
N LEU A 129 -7.58 16.92 -5.67
CA LEU A 129 -7.51 15.73 -4.80
C LEU A 129 -7.91 16.05 -3.36
N LEU A 130 -7.34 17.10 -2.76
CA LEU A 130 -7.63 17.51 -1.38
C LEU A 130 -9.08 17.94 -1.19
N GLU A 131 -9.68 18.66 -2.14
CA GLU A 131 -11.09 19.05 -2.10
C GLU A 131 -12.05 17.86 -2.22
N THR A 132 -11.61 16.76 -2.83
CA THR A 132 -12.39 15.54 -2.97
C THR A 132 -12.27 14.64 -1.73
N GLU A 133 -11.11 14.64 -1.07
CA GLU A 133 -10.88 13.90 0.18
C GLU A 133 -11.45 14.63 1.40
N GLY A 134 -11.26 15.95 1.52
CA GLY A 134 -11.76 16.75 2.65
C GLY A 134 -13.29 16.86 2.74
N ARG A 135 -14.03 16.54 1.67
CA ARG A 135 -15.51 16.46 1.68
C ARG A 135 -16.05 15.11 2.15
N LYS A 136 -15.20 14.09 2.37
CA LYS A 136 -15.63 12.78 2.90
C LYS A 136 -15.69 12.75 4.42
N ASP A 137 -15.04 13.72 5.08
CA ASP A 137 -14.96 13.85 6.54
C ASP A 137 -15.85 14.99 7.09
N ALA A 138 -16.72 15.59 6.26
CA ALA A 138 -17.66 16.66 6.61
C ALA A 138 -19.11 16.20 6.42
#